data_AF-A0AAJ6NNC3-F1
#
_entry.id   AF-A0AAJ6NNC3-F1
#
_cell.length_a   1.000
_cell.length_b   1.000
_cell.length_c   1.000
_cell.angle_alpha   90.00
_cell.angle_beta   90.00
_cell.angle_gamma   90.00
#
_symmetry.space_group_name_H-M   'P 1'
#
loop_
_entity.id
_entity.type
_entity.pdbx_description
1 polymer ?
#
loop_
_entity_poly.entity_id
_entity_poly.type
_entity_poly.pdbx_seq_one_letter_code
_entity_poly.pdbx_strand_id
1 'polypeptide(L)'
;MINEKPNFVEGVSFLRQLREALNLTREQFAVKIGTTGSTVYRWETGRHPVSFNSRQWKSFHKEVLEPLGINVYDLPDDLGAPYKMSA
;
A
#
# COMPACT_ATOMS: atom_id res chain seq x y z
N MET A 1 -1.49 -19.15 -13.26
CA MET A 1 -1.00 -17.76 -13.10
C MET A 1 -0.30 -17.71 -11.76
N ILE A 2 1.01 -17.49 -11.76
CA ILE A 2 1.84 -17.49 -10.55
C ILE A 2 1.53 -16.21 -9.75
N ASN A 3 0.74 -16.33 -8.68
CA ASN A 3 0.64 -15.29 -7.65
C ASN A 3 1.79 -15.52 -6.66
N GLU A 4 3.00 -15.16 -7.08
CA GLU A 4 4.10 -15.02 -6.13
C GLU A 4 3.78 -13.79 -5.27
N LYS A 5 3.77 -13.97 -3.94
CA LYS A 5 3.61 -12.85 -3.01
C LYS A 5 4.69 -11.81 -3.32
N PRO A 6 4.37 -10.50 -3.34
CA PRO A 6 5.37 -9.48 -3.64
C PRO A 6 6.57 -9.63 -2.69
N ASN A 7 7.76 -9.72 -3.26
CA ASN A 7 9.00 -9.80 -2.49
C ASN A 7 9.24 -8.42 -1.86
N PHE A 8 8.98 -8.31 -0.56
CA PHE A 8 9.04 -7.01 0.11
C PHE A 8 10.49 -6.57 0.34
N VAL A 9 10.83 -5.38 -0.12
CA VAL A 9 12.15 -4.77 0.02
C VAL A 9 12.22 -3.99 1.33
N GLU A 10 13.26 -4.27 2.12
CA GLU A 10 13.56 -3.55 3.35
C GLU A 10 13.84 -2.06 3.08
N GLY A 11 13.42 -1.17 3.97
CA GLY A 11 13.66 0.27 3.82
C GLY A 11 12.70 0.98 2.87
N VAL A 12 11.82 0.25 2.17
CA VAL A 12 10.76 0.81 1.32
C VAL A 12 9.43 0.71 2.05
N SER A 13 8.62 1.77 2.01
CA SER A 13 7.30 1.75 2.67
C SER A 13 6.40 0.66 2.08
N PHE A 14 5.65 -0.03 2.93
CA PHE A 14 4.81 -1.14 2.48
C PHE A 14 3.77 -0.69 1.45
N LEU A 15 3.19 0.51 1.64
CA LEU A 15 2.23 1.11 0.72
C LEU A 15 2.81 1.31 -0.69
N ARG A 16 4.08 1.76 -0.76
CA ARG A 16 4.78 1.94 -2.04
C ARG A 16 4.94 0.61 -2.78
N GLN A 17 5.27 -0.44 -2.04
CA GLN A 17 5.49 -1.77 -2.62
C GLN A 17 4.19 -2.37 -3.15
N LEU A 18 3.07 -2.22 -2.43
CA LEU A 18 1.75 -2.61 -2.91
C LEU A 18 1.36 -1.88 -4.20
N ARG A 19 1.63 -0.57 -4.27
CA ARG A 19 1.37 0.24 -5.45
C ARG A 19 2.21 -0.23 -6.65
N GLU A 20 3.49 -0.47 -6.43
CA GLU A 20 4.43 -0.89 -7.48
C GLU A 20 4.15 -2.31 -7.97
N ALA A 21 3.71 -3.22 -7.10
CA ALA A 21 3.24 -4.56 -7.47
C ALA A 21 2.05 -4.52 -8.45
N LEU A 22 1.25 -3.45 -8.42
CA LEU A 22 0.14 -3.22 -9.34
C LEU A 22 0.52 -2.38 -10.57
N ASN A 23 1.81 -2.02 -10.73
CA ASN A 23 2.32 -1.13 -11.78
C ASN A 23 1.61 0.23 -11.84
N LEU A 24 1.22 0.79 -10.69
CA LEU A 24 0.50 2.06 -10.61
C LEU A 24 1.44 3.23 -10.30
N THR A 25 1.19 4.40 -10.90
CA THR A 25 1.75 5.67 -10.41
C THR A 25 1.06 6.11 -9.11
N ARG A 26 1.63 7.08 -8.39
CA ARG A 26 1.01 7.62 -7.16
C ARG A 26 -0.36 8.24 -7.44
N GLU A 27 -0.50 8.90 -8.58
CA GLU A 27 -1.74 9.53 -9.04
C GLU A 27 -2.80 8.49 -9.34
N GLN A 28 -2.45 7.43 -10.07
CA GLN A 28 -3.37 6.33 -10.38
C GLN A 28 -3.82 5.60 -9.11
N PHE A 29 -2.88 5.32 -8.21
CA PHE A 29 -3.18 4.71 -6.91
C PHE A 29 -4.11 5.61 -6.10
N ALA A 30 -3.81 6.91 -6.02
CA ALA A 30 -4.63 7.88 -5.30
C ALA A 30 -6.07 7.93 -5.81
N VAL A 31 -6.26 7.93 -7.14
CA VAL A 31 -7.59 7.89 -7.76
C VAL A 31 -8.34 6.62 -7.36
N LYS A 32 -7.70 5.45 -7.41
CA LYS A 32 -8.31 4.17 -7.03
C LYS A 32 -8.82 4.15 -5.59
N ILE A 33 -8.06 4.70 -4.66
CA ILE A 33 -8.43 4.68 -3.23
C ILE A 33 -9.22 5.91 -2.79
N GLY A 34 -9.44 6.89 -3.67
CA GLY A 34 -10.18 8.12 -3.35
C GLY A 34 -9.39 9.11 -2.48
N THR A 35 -8.15 9.42 -2.87
CA THR A 35 -7.29 10.45 -2.24
C THR A 35 -6.50 11.24 -3.31
N THR A 36 -5.47 11.98 -2.90
CA THR A 36 -4.57 12.73 -3.81
C THR A 36 -3.17 12.11 -3.90
N GLY A 37 -2.48 12.31 -5.03
CA GLY A 37 -1.09 11.87 -5.19
C GLY A 37 -0.15 12.47 -4.14
N SER A 38 -0.38 13.72 -3.73
CA SER A 38 0.36 14.39 -2.65
C SER A 38 0.17 13.70 -1.29
N THR A 39 -1.04 13.21 -1.00
CA THR A 39 -1.32 12.43 0.21
C THR A 39 -0.55 11.11 0.17
N VAL A 40 -0.60 10.39 -0.95
CA VAL A 40 0.13 9.13 -1.15
C VAL A 40 1.64 9.35 -1.01
N TYR A 41 2.20 10.41 -1.59
CA TYR A 41 3.61 10.75 -1.42
C TYR A 41 4.00 10.95 0.05
N ARG A 42 3.18 11.69 0.81
CA ARG A 42 3.43 11.93 2.25
C ARG A 42 3.38 10.64 3.06
N TRP A 43 2.45 9.75 2.73
CA TRP A 43 2.35 8.42 3.32
C TRP A 43 3.57 7.55 3.00
N GLU A 44 3.93 7.43 1.72
CA GLU A 44 5.03 6.58 1.28
C GLU A 44 6.41 7.03 1.78
N THR A 45 6.55 8.31 2.11
CA THR A 45 7.78 8.90 2.64
C THR A 45 7.81 8.97 4.17
N GLY A 46 6.79 8.46 4.85
CA GLY A 46 6.68 8.51 6.32
C GLY A 46 6.49 9.91 6.89
N ARG A 47 6.21 10.93 6.05
CA ARG A 47 5.93 12.30 6.52
C ARG A 47 4.60 12.39 7.27
N HIS A 48 3.65 11.52 6.92
CA HIS A 48 2.39 11.37 7.62
C HIS A 48 2.04 9.88 7.71
N PRO A 49 1.45 9.43 8.84
CA PRO A 49 0.94 8.08 8.94
C PRO A 49 -0.21 7.85 7.94
N VAL A 50 -0.32 6.62 7.46
CA VAL A 50 -1.44 6.21 6.62
C VAL A 50 -2.72 6.22 7.45
N SER A 51 -3.75 6.88 6.95
CA SER A 51 -5.06 6.91 7.60
C SER A 51 -6.15 6.82 6.53
N PHE A 52 -6.99 5.80 6.65
CA PHE A 52 -8.13 5.59 5.77
C PHE A 52 -9.43 5.90 6.49
N ASN A 53 -10.33 6.63 5.84
CA ASN A 53 -11.74 6.56 6.22
C ASN A 53 -12.36 5.24 5.72
N SER A 54 -13.57 4.92 6.15
CA SER A 54 -14.23 3.65 5.80
C SER A 54 -14.42 3.43 4.30
N ARG A 55 -14.61 4.49 3.50
CA ARG A 55 -14.70 4.41 2.03
C ARG A 55 -13.34 4.09 1.41
N GLN A 56 -12.30 4.78 1.86
CA GLN A 56 -10.92 4.57 1.40
C GLN A 56 -10.46 3.16 1.77
N TRP A 57 -10.81 2.68 2.96
CA TRP A 57 -10.52 1.31 3.40
C TRP A 57 -11.15 0.26 2.50
N LYS A 58 -12.45 0.40 2.20
CA LYS A 58 -13.14 -0.51 1.26
C LYS A 58 -12.51 -0.49 -0.13
N SER A 59 -12.13 0.71 -0.60
CA SER A 59 -11.48 0.86 -1.90
C SER A 59 -10.08 0.26 -1.90
N PHE A 60 -9.31 0.44 -0.83
CA PHE A 60 -7.99 -0.16 -0.65
C PHE A 60 -8.06 -1.69 -0.62
N HIS A 61 -8.99 -2.26 0.16
CA HIS A 61 -9.19 -3.72 0.18
C HIS A 61 -9.50 -4.26 -1.21
N LYS A 62 -10.50 -3.70 -1.88
CA LYS A 62 -10.98 -4.15 -3.19
C LYS A 62 -9.96 -3.95 -4.31
N GLU A 63 -9.34 -2.77 -4.38
CA GLU A 63 -8.52 -2.37 -5.53
C GLU A 63 -7.04 -2.71 -5.36
N VAL A 64 -6.61 -3.06 -4.14
CA VAL A 64 -5.19 -3.30 -3.81
C VAL A 64 -4.97 -4.67 -3.21
N LEU A 65 -5.69 -5.04 -2.14
CA LEU A 65 -5.43 -6.30 -1.44
C LEU A 65 -5.93 -7.52 -2.22
N GLU A 66 -7.17 -7.47 -2.69
CA GLU A 66 -7.79 -8.56 -3.45
C GLU A 66 -7.00 -8.94 -4.71
N PRO A 67 -6.57 -8.00 -5.58
CA PRO A 67 -5.78 -8.35 -6.77
C PRO A 67 -4.41 -8.95 -6.45
N LEU A 68 -3.82 -8.57 -5.32
CA LEU A 68 -2.54 -9.11 -4.84
C LEU A 68 -2.69 -10.40 -4.03
N GLY A 69 -3.92 -10.83 -3.72
CA GLY A 69 -4.18 -11.97 -2.86
C GLY A 69 -3.64 -11.80 -1.44
N ILE A 70 -3.59 -10.56 -0.94
CA ILE A 70 -3.06 -10.24 0.40
C ILE A 70 -4.20 -10.26 1.41
N ASN A 71 -4.02 -10.99 2.50
CA ASN A 71 -4.95 -10.95 3.62
C ASN A 71 -4.73 -9.67 4.45
N VAL A 72 -5.80 -9.04 4.91
CA VAL A 72 -5.74 -7.88 5.79
C VAL A 72 -4.88 -8.12 7.05
N TYR A 73 -4.90 -9.34 7.60
CA TYR A 73 -4.14 -9.69 8.79
C TYR A 73 -2.65 -9.90 8.53
N ASP A 74 -2.23 -9.96 7.26
CA ASP A 74 -0.82 -10.02 6.85
C ASP A 74 -0.22 -8.61 6.69
N LEU A 75 -1.02 -7.55 6.84
CA LEU A 75 -0.56 -6.18 6.72
C LEU A 75 0.22 -5.74 7.97
N PRO A 76 1.27 -4.92 7.81
CA PRO A 76 1.90 -4.29 8.96
C PRO A 76 0.97 -3.24 9.58
N ASP A 77 1.13 -3.01 10.88
CA ASP A 77 0.40 -1.95 11.61
C ASP A 77 0.68 -0.55 11.04
N ASP A 78 1.87 -0.34 10.48
CA ASP A 78 2.25 0.88 9.78
C ASP A 78 2.59 0.61 8.30
N LEU A 79 1.68 1.02 7.42
CA LEU A 79 1.83 0.91 5.97
C LEU A 79 2.80 1.94 5.38
N GLY A 80 3.04 3.05 6.07
CA GLY A 80 3.92 4.15 5.65
C GLY A 80 5.35 3.97 6.13
N ALA A 81 5.57 3.22 7.22
CA ALA A 81 6.90 2.88 7.70
C ALA A 81 7.67 2.03 6.67
N PRO A 82 9.00 2.21 6.58
CA PRO A 82 9.84 1.28 5.85
C PRO A 82 9.63 -0.13 6.38
N TYR A 83 9.39 -1.09 5.47
CA TYR A 83 9.29 -2.49 5.82
C TYR A 83 10.58 -2.92 6.53
N LYS A 84 10.44 -3.60 7.67
CA LYS A 84 11.52 -4.23 8.42
C LYS A 84 11.25 -5.71 8.45
N MET A 85 12.14 -6.51 7.88
CA MET A 85 12.14 -7.95 8.16
C MET A 85 12.50 -8.14 9.63
N SER A 86 11.62 -8.78 10.40
CA SER A 86 11.97 -9.28 11.71
C SER A 86 13.11 -10.28 11.54
N ALA A 87 14.29 -9.93 12.06
CA ALA A 87 15.47 -10.79 12.10
C ALA A 87 15.22 -12.07 12.92
#